data_AF-A0A7N4NX56-F1
#
_entry.id   AF-A0A7N4NX56-F1
#
_cell.length_a   1.000
_cell.length_b   1.000
_cell.length_c   1.000
_cell.angle_alpha   90.00
_cell.angle_beta   90.00
_cell.angle_gamma   90.00
#
_symmetry.space_group_name_H-M   'P 1'
#
loop_
_entity.id
_entity.type
_entity.pdbx_description
1 polymer ?
#
loop_
_entity_poly.entity_id
_entity_poly.type
_entity_poly.pdbx_seq_one_letter_code
_entity_poly.pdbx_strand_id
1 'polypeptide(L)'
;MCLGCVLIVSVVEQLAQVHNSTVREGMEKLCSFLPEKLSLQNICYLTAEILGPDIIKLLSLKLNADVVCHALHFCKQKPGQPLCHLYNPPQGGLKRALHRASRSLGHSPPQTSPGDSLGICWIPALAKFCQKIEYILNSALPWEDADGDKHSAFPTLRGFYWRGRDCNDRNSDVYPGRRPENWDAHQDSNCNGIWGTDPNDGIPYEKKFCEGSEAKGLIVLGDSAAAHFHIPPEWLIAAHMSAQTFSNLPMALSNELDWPQLSGMTGFLNSASRFPDNSVYLRLRRRNRCNHRDYQNISRNGASSGNLWKFLGSLSRNQLSDHPAIVVYTMLGNDVCNGKSNTESKMSTPEALRAHVLDTLAFLNSRLPQGSHVVLYGLVDGRFLWDTLHARLHPLGQLNRDVTYRQLYAFLSCLQVNPCRGWMTANKTLRTLTSQRAAQLSSVLEEIAASAKFTNLSLLYLDYPLRERFGKKLSSSA
;
A
#
# COMPACT_ATOMS: atom_id res chain seq x y z
N MET A 1 -4.90 -4.98 -16.53
CA MET A 1 -6.16 -5.39 -17.19
C MET A 1 -6.52 -6.85 -16.90
N CYS A 2 -5.70 -7.84 -17.30
CA CYS A 2 -6.00 -9.27 -17.07
C CYS A 2 -6.42 -9.63 -15.63
N LEU A 3 -5.60 -9.29 -14.62
CA LEU A 3 -5.93 -9.58 -13.21
C LEU A 3 -7.28 -8.98 -12.79
N GLY A 4 -7.53 -7.71 -13.14
CA GLY A 4 -8.80 -7.04 -12.84
C GLY A 4 -10.01 -7.73 -13.47
N CYS A 5 -9.91 -8.13 -14.73
CA CYS A 5 -10.96 -8.91 -15.38
C CYS A 5 -11.23 -10.23 -14.64
N VAL A 6 -10.18 -11.00 -14.33
CA VAL A 6 -10.34 -12.29 -13.64
C VAL A 6 -10.98 -12.10 -12.27
N LEU A 7 -10.57 -11.08 -11.51
CA LEU A 7 -11.18 -10.74 -10.22
C LEU A 7 -12.67 -10.43 -10.36
N ILE A 8 -13.04 -9.52 -11.26
CA ILE A 8 -14.44 -9.07 -11.43
C ILE A 8 -15.32 -10.22 -11.91
N VAL A 9 -14.91 -10.95 -12.94
CA VAL A 9 -15.69 -12.09 -13.48
C VAL A 9 -15.85 -13.17 -12.42
N SER A 10 -14.80 -13.45 -11.62
CA SER A 10 -14.90 -14.42 -10.53
C SER A 10 -15.93 -13.98 -9.47
N VAL A 11 -15.91 -12.71 -9.07
CA VAL A 11 -16.87 -12.18 -8.08
C VAL A 11 -18.29 -12.22 -8.62
N VAL A 12 -18.51 -11.83 -9.88
CA VAL A 12 -19.84 -11.89 -10.53
C VAL A 12 -20.37 -13.32 -10.58
N GLU A 13 -19.54 -14.28 -10.98
CA GLU A 13 -19.92 -15.69 -11.01
C GLU A 13 -20.29 -16.21 -9.61
N GLN A 14 -19.48 -15.87 -8.61
CA GLN A 14 -19.74 -16.26 -7.21
C GLN A 14 -20.99 -15.60 -6.63
N LEU A 15 -21.27 -14.34 -6.96
CA LEU A 15 -22.51 -13.67 -6.54
C LEU A 15 -23.74 -14.37 -7.12
N ALA A 16 -23.69 -14.77 -8.39
CA ALA A 16 -24.75 -15.55 -9.00
C ALA A 16 -24.95 -16.91 -8.30
N GLN A 17 -23.86 -17.58 -7.91
CA GLN A 17 -23.92 -18.84 -7.15
C GLN A 17 -24.51 -18.65 -5.75
N VAL A 18 -24.03 -17.65 -4.99
CA VAL A 18 -24.48 -17.36 -3.62
C VAL A 18 -25.97 -17.03 -3.57
N HIS A 19 -26.48 -16.28 -4.55
CA HIS A 19 -27.87 -15.85 -4.60
C HIS A 19 -28.77 -16.76 -5.43
N ASN A 20 -28.26 -17.87 -5.95
CA ASN A 20 -28.97 -18.76 -6.89
C ASN A 20 -29.67 -17.97 -8.01
N SER A 21 -28.94 -17.01 -8.58
CA SER A 21 -29.45 -16.04 -9.55
C SER A 21 -28.74 -16.18 -10.90
N THR A 22 -29.23 -15.47 -11.90
CA THR A 22 -28.53 -15.36 -13.18
C THR A 22 -27.24 -14.53 -13.04
N VAL A 23 -26.30 -14.70 -13.99
CA VAL A 23 -25.08 -13.88 -14.10
C VAL A 23 -25.43 -12.40 -14.25
N ARG A 24 -26.53 -12.08 -14.95
CA ARG A 24 -27.01 -10.71 -15.11
C ARG A 24 -27.36 -10.07 -13.76
N GLU A 25 -28.18 -10.76 -12.97
CA GLU A 25 -28.55 -10.31 -11.63
C GLU A 25 -27.31 -10.24 -10.71
N GLY A 26 -26.33 -11.13 -10.89
CA GLY A 26 -25.04 -11.06 -10.19
C GLY A 26 -24.26 -9.77 -10.49
N MET A 27 -24.21 -9.35 -11.76
CA MET A 27 -23.60 -8.07 -12.16
C MET A 27 -24.37 -6.87 -11.60
N GLU A 28 -25.69 -6.87 -11.71
CA GLU A 28 -26.55 -5.80 -11.20
C GLU A 28 -26.40 -5.63 -9.68
N LYS A 29 -26.33 -6.74 -8.93
CA LYS A 29 -26.06 -6.74 -7.48
C LYS A 29 -24.69 -6.14 -7.18
N LEU A 30 -23.64 -6.57 -7.87
CA LEU A 30 -22.29 -6.03 -7.66
C LEU A 30 -22.29 -4.52 -7.85
N CYS A 31 -22.89 -4.02 -8.93
CA CYS A 31 -22.97 -2.58 -9.19
C CYS A 31 -23.82 -1.84 -8.14
N SER A 32 -24.92 -2.43 -7.66
CA SER A 32 -25.73 -1.83 -6.59
C SER A 32 -24.98 -1.70 -5.25
N PHE A 33 -23.95 -2.51 -5.02
CA PHE A 33 -23.14 -2.44 -3.80
C PHE A 33 -22.04 -1.38 -3.87
N LEU A 34 -21.68 -0.90 -5.06
CA LEU A 34 -20.63 0.09 -5.21
C LEU A 34 -21.12 1.51 -4.85
N PRO A 35 -20.26 2.35 -4.24
CA PRO A 35 -20.63 3.72 -3.93
C PRO A 35 -20.80 4.61 -5.17
N GLU A 36 -21.66 5.61 -5.08
CA GLU A 36 -21.78 6.68 -6.09
C GLU A 36 -20.53 7.58 -6.13
N LYS A 37 -19.83 7.72 -4.98
CA LYS A 37 -18.61 8.52 -4.87
C LYS A 37 -17.54 7.99 -5.83
N LEU A 38 -16.85 8.90 -6.52
CA LEU A 38 -15.94 8.60 -7.64
C LEU A 38 -16.62 7.92 -8.84
N SER A 39 -17.94 8.02 -8.95
CA SER A 39 -18.74 7.44 -10.04
C SER A 39 -18.61 5.92 -10.18
N LEU A 40 -18.16 5.20 -9.13
CA LEU A 40 -17.85 3.77 -9.19
C LEU A 40 -19.08 2.94 -9.60
N GLN A 41 -20.24 3.26 -9.03
CA GLN A 41 -21.51 2.62 -9.39
C GLN A 41 -21.85 2.81 -10.87
N ASN A 42 -21.83 4.06 -11.37
CA ASN A 42 -22.16 4.35 -12.77
C ASN A 42 -21.21 3.67 -13.75
N ILE A 43 -19.92 3.65 -13.43
CA ILE A 43 -18.91 2.95 -14.24
C ILE A 43 -19.17 1.46 -14.28
N CYS A 44 -19.59 0.87 -13.15
CA CYS A 44 -19.94 -0.55 -13.09
C CYS A 44 -21.13 -0.86 -13.99
N TYR A 45 -22.23 -0.10 -13.88
CA TYR A 45 -23.41 -0.31 -14.74
C TYR A 45 -23.06 -0.15 -16.22
N LEU A 46 -22.32 0.91 -16.59
CA LEU A 46 -21.87 1.11 -17.97
C LEU A 46 -21.00 -0.07 -18.46
N THR A 47 -20.11 -0.57 -17.61
CA THR A 47 -19.27 -1.72 -17.95
C THR A 47 -20.09 -3.00 -18.10
N ALA A 48 -21.09 -3.20 -17.24
CA ALA A 48 -22.00 -4.35 -17.28
C ALA A 48 -22.90 -4.30 -18.53
N GLU A 49 -23.33 -3.12 -18.99
CA GLU A 49 -24.07 -2.96 -20.24
C GLU A 49 -23.22 -3.32 -21.46
N ILE A 50 -21.96 -2.89 -21.48
CA ILE A 50 -21.04 -3.12 -22.62
C ILE A 50 -20.52 -4.55 -22.66
N LEU A 51 -20.06 -5.09 -21.53
CA LEU A 51 -19.38 -6.40 -21.46
C LEU A 51 -20.30 -7.53 -21.02
N GLY A 52 -21.43 -7.23 -20.38
CA GLY A 52 -22.31 -8.21 -19.76
C GLY A 52 -22.83 -9.29 -20.72
N PRO A 53 -23.30 -8.96 -21.94
CA PRO A 53 -23.79 -9.97 -22.88
C PRO A 53 -22.75 -11.05 -23.20
N ASP A 54 -21.50 -10.65 -23.45
CA ASP A 54 -20.41 -11.59 -23.75
C ASP A 54 -20.01 -12.40 -22.51
N ILE A 55 -19.95 -11.76 -21.32
CA ILE A 55 -19.67 -12.45 -20.05
C ILE A 55 -20.74 -13.51 -19.75
N ILE A 56 -22.03 -13.17 -19.87
CA ILE A 56 -23.15 -14.10 -19.68
C ILE A 56 -23.03 -15.29 -20.62
N LYS A 57 -22.78 -15.03 -21.91
CA LYS A 57 -22.63 -16.07 -22.93
C LYS A 57 -21.48 -17.01 -22.60
N LEU A 58 -20.33 -16.49 -22.19
CA LEU A 58 -19.15 -17.29 -21.87
C LEU A 58 -19.32 -18.10 -20.58
N LEU A 59 -19.89 -17.51 -19.51
CA LEU A 59 -20.15 -18.23 -18.27
C LEU A 59 -21.22 -19.31 -18.43
N SER A 60 -22.20 -19.15 -19.33
CA SER A 60 -23.17 -20.20 -19.66
C SER A 60 -22.53 -21.48 -20.23
N LEU A 61 -21.31 -21.36 -20.78
CA LEU A 61 -20.52 -22.49 -21.27
C LEU A 61 -19.72 -23.19 -20.16
N LYS A 62 -19.90 -22.81 -18.88
CA LYS A 62 -19.16 -23.29 -17.71
C LYS A 62 -17.65 -23.08 -17.84
N LEU A 63 -17.26 -21.89 -18.31
CA LEU A 63 -15.87 -21.48 -18.45
C LEU A 63 -15.43 -20.72 -17.20
N ASN A 64 -14.23 -21.02 -16.70
CA ASN A 64 -13.62 -20.26 -15.61
C ASN A 64 -13.32 -18.81 -16.03
N ALA A 65 -13.29 -17.91 -15.06
CA ALA A 65 -13.05 -16.48 -15.26
C ALA A 65 -11.75 -16.16 -16.04
N ASP A 66 -10.68 -16.92 -15.88
CA ASP A 66 -9.44 -16.74 -16.64
C ASP A 66 -9.63 -17.03 -18.13
N VAL A 67 -10.34 -18.10 -18.50
CA VAL A 67 -10.70 -18.41 -19.89
C VAL A 67 -11.60 -17.34 -20.48
N VAL A 68 -12.59 -16.86 -19.72
CA VAL A 68 -13.46 -15.73 -20.11
C VAL A 68 -12.60 -14.51 -20.46
N CYS A 69 -11.68 -14.13 -19.59
CA CYS A 69 -10.84 -12.94 -19.77
C CYS A 69 -9.80 -13.07 -20.90
N HIS A 70 -9.34 -14.29 -21.24
CA HIS A 70 -8.56 -14.53 -22.46
C HIS A 70 -9.43 -14.39 -23.72
N ALA A 71 -10.66 -14.91 -23.70
CA ALA A 71 -11.58 -14.82 -24.83
C ALA A 71 -12.00 -13.38 -25.13
N LEU A 72 -12.14 -12.55 -24.09
CA LEU A 72 -12.43 -11.11 -24.18
C LEU A 72 -11.18 -10.24 -24.41
N HIS A 73 -10.01 -10.84 -24.62
CA HIS A 73 -8.73 -10.16 -24.88
C HIS A 73 -8.22 -9.22 -23.75
N PHE A 74 -8.81 -9.25 -22.56
CA PHE A 74 -8.24 -8.59 -21.36
C PHE A 74 -6.96 -9.28 -20.88
N CYS A 75 -6.86 -10.59 -21.12
CA CYS A 75 -5.66 -11.39 -20.94
C CYS A 75 -5.05 -11.68 -22.31
N LYS A 76 -3.91 -11.05 -22.61
CA LYS A 76 -3.19 -11.24 -23.88
C LYS A 76 -2.06 -12.25 -23.69
N GLN A 77 -1.95 -13.21 -24.60
CA GLN A 77 -0.82 -14.13 -24.66
C GLN A 77 0.25 -13.54 -25.60
N LYS A 78 1.43 -13.23 -25.06
CA LYS A 78 2.58 -12.83 -25.90
C LYS A 78 3.23 -14.06 -26.54
N PRO A 79 3.84 -13.94 -27.74
CA PRO A 79 4.62 -15.01 -28.32
C PRO A 79 5.67 -15.56 -27.33
N GLY A 80 5.74 -16.88 -27.17
CA GLY A 80 6.64 -17.54 -26.22
C GLY A 80 6.18 -17.57 -24.76
N GLN A 81 5.07 -16.91 -24.39
CA GLN A 81 4.52 -16.96 -23.04
C GLN A 81 3.49 -18.09 -22.90
N PRO A 82 3.49 -18.86 -21.80
CA PRO A 82 2.43 -19.81 -21.54
C PRO A 82 1.09 -19.09 -21.32
N LEU A 83 -0.01 -19.80 -21.56
CA LEU A 83 -1.34 -19.28 -21.26
C LEU A 83 -1.52 -19.22 -19.73
N CYS A 84 -1.58 -18.01 -19.18
CA CYS A 84 -1.72 -17.81 -17.74
C CYS A 84 -3.11 -18.21 -17.27
N HIS A 85 -3.18 -19.02 -16.21
CA HIS A 85 -4.41 -19.55 -15.66
C HIS A 85 -4.36 -19.48 -14.13
N LEU A 86 -5.52 -19.24 -13.52
CA LEU A 86 -5.72 -19.18 -12.07
C LEU A 86 -6.44 -20.44 -11.58
N TYR A 87 -7.46 -20.86 -12.33
CA TYR A 87 -8.30 -22.00 -11.97
C TYR A 87 -7.78 -23.29 -12.60
N ASN A 88 -8.21 -24.43 -12.07
CA ASN A 88 -7.87 -25.72 -12.68
C ASN A 88 -8.36 -25.76 -14.15
N PRO A 89 -7.54 -26.27 -15.09
CA PRO A 89 -7.93 -26.40 -16.48
C PRO A 89 -9.29 -27.10 -16.65
N PRO A 90 -10.20 -26.58 -17.50
CA PRO A 90 -11.44 -27.28 -17.82
C PRO A 90 -11.17 -28.61 -18.52
N GLN A 91 -12.15 -29.53 -18.48
CA GLN A 91 -12.07 -30.83 -19.17
C GLN A 91 -11.76 -30.62 -20.67
N GLY A 92 -10.69 -31.23 -21.16
CA GLY A 92 -10.18 -31.04 -22.53
C GLY A 92 -9.09 -29.97 -22.70
N GLY A 93 -8.73 -29.26 -21.62
CA GLY A 93 -7.60 -28.33 -21.56
C GLY A 93 -7.92 -26.89 -22.01
N LEU A 94 -7.10 -25.93 -21.57
CA LEU A 94 -7.37 -24.50 -21.80
C LEU A 94 -7.48 -24.11 -23.28
N LYS A 95 -6.65 -24.67 -24.17
CA LYS A 95 -6.67 -24.32 -25.60
C LYS A 95 -8.01 -24.64 -26.25
N ARG A 96 -8.60 -25.81 -25.93
CA ARG A 96 -9.91 -26.21 -26.46
C ARG A 96 -11.02 -25.35 -25.89
N ALA A 97 -10.95 -25.04 -24.59
CA ALA A 97 -11.90 -24.15 -23.94
C ALA A 97 -11.88 -22.73 -24.54
N LEU A 98 -10.69 -22.18 -24.78
CA LEU A 98 -10.52 -20.88 -25.43
C LEU A 98 -11.05 -20.91 -26.87
N HIS A 99 -10.75 -21.95 -27.65
CA HIS A 99 -11.29 -22.09 -29.00
C HIS A 99 -12.82 -22.21 -29.01
N ARG A 100 -13.43 -22.86 -28.01
CA ARG A 100 -14.89 -22.91 -27.84
C ARG A 100 -15.44 -21.53 -27.50
N ALA A 101 -14.77 -20.80 -26.60
CA ALA A 101 -15.13 -19.44 -26.22
C ALA A 101 -15.11 -18.48 -27.42
N SER A 102 -14.01 -18.45 -28.18
CA SER A 102 -13.88 -17.59 -29.37
C SER A 102 -14.91 -17.92 -30.45
N ARG A 103 -15.24 -19.20 -30.67
CA ARG A 103 -16.33 -19.58 -31.59
C ARG A 103 -17.70 -19.09 -31.11
N SER A 104 -17.93 -19.14 -29.80
CA SER A 104 -19.19 -18.69 -29.22
C SER A 104 -19.38 -17.18 -29.38
N LEU A 105 -18.34 -16.37 -29.20
CA LEU A 105 -18.42 -14.92 -29.39
C LEU A 105 -18.70 -14.53 -30.87
N GLY A 106 -18.44 -15.41 -31.84
CA GLY A 106 -18.53 -15.06 -33.26
C GLY A 106 -17.44 -14.04 -33.65
N HIS A 107 -17.46 -13.54 -34.89
CA HIS A 107 -16.60 -12.41 -35.30
C HIS A 107 -17.00 -11.08 -34.65
N SER A 108 -17.36 -11.09 -33.35
CA SER A 108 -17.42 -9.86 -32.58
C SER A 108 -16.08 -9.15 -32.77
N PRO A 109 -16.08 -7.89 -33.23
CA PRO A 109 -14.85 -7.17 -33.45
C PRO A 109 -14.02 -7.24 -32.18
N PRO A 110 -12.68 -7.39 -32.27
CA PRO A 110 -11.83 -7.35 -31.10
C PRO A 110 -12.19 -6.08 -30.35
N GLN A 111 -12.79 -6.21 -29.17
CA GLN A 111 -13.15 -5.05 -28.38
C GLN A 111 -11.86 -4.27 -28.18
N THR A 112 -11.84 -3.06 -28.72
CA THR A 112 -10.69 -2.17 -28.60
C THR A 112 -10.52 -1.92 -27.12
N SER A 113 -9.51 -2.58 -26.54
CA SER A 113 -9.05 -2.27 -25.21
C SER A 113 -8.80 -0.76 -25.17
N PRO A 114 -9.41 0.00 -24.24
CA PRO A 114 -8.97 1.35 -23.98
C PRO A 114 -7.45 1.28 -23.77
N GLY A 115 -6.72 2.10 -24.52
CA GLY A 115 -5.27 2.03 -24.64
C GLY A 115 -4.53 2.07 -23.29
N ASP A 116 -3.22 1.85 -23.36
CA ASP A 116 -2.28 1.69 -22.23
C ASP A 116 -2.14 2.89 -21.24
N SER A 117 -3.06 3.85 -21.22
CA SER A 117 -3.20 4.81 -20.12
C SER A 117 -4.34 4.36 -19.21
N LEU A 118 -4.03 4.07 -17.92
CA LEU A 118 -4.96 3.77 -16.81
C LEU A 118 -6.43 3.67 -17.27
N GLY A 119 -6.86 2.47 -17.69
CA GLY A 119 -7.99 2.19 -18.60
C GLY A 119 -9.41 2.61 -18.17
N ILE A 120 -9.54 3.52 -17.22
CA ILE A 120 -10.78 4.18 -16.78
C ILE A 120 -10.69 5.71 -16.93
N CYS A 121 -9.49 6.28 -17.12
CA CYS A 121 -9.26 7.72 -17.25
C CYS A 121 -9.70 8.31 -18.60
N TRP A 122 -10.02 7.45 -19.57
CA TRP A 122 -10.69 7.85 -20.82
C TRP A 122 -12.17 8.21 -20.61
N ILE A 123 -12.76 7.82 -19.47
CA ILE A 123 -14.13 8.20 -19.10
C ILE A 123 -14.10 9.66 -18.61
N PRO A 124 -14.81 10.59 -19.27
CA PRO A 124 -14.76 12.03 -18.93
C PRO A 124 -15.09 12.32 -17.45
N ALA A 125 -15.99 11.55 -16.85
CA ALA A 125 -16.37 11.66 -15.44
C ALA A 125 -15.20 11.39 -14.46
N LEU A 126 -14.19 10.61 -14.89
CA LEU A 126 -13.04 10.24 -14.08
C LEU A 126 -11.77 11.04 -14.38
N ALA A 127 -11.76 11.84 -15.46
CA ALA A 127 -10.57 12.59 -15.86
C ALA A 127 -10.02 13.46 -14.71
N LYS A 128 -10.90 14.17 -13.97
CA LYS A 128 -10.50 14.98 -12.81
C LYS A 128 -9.94 14.14 -11.66
N PHE A 129 -10.49 12.96 -11.39
CA PHE A 129 -9.97 12.07 -10.35
C PHE A 129 -8.63 11.48 -10.76
N CYS A 130 -8.47 11.07 -12.03
CA CYS A 130 -7.21 10.59 -12.57
C CYS A 130 -6.11 11.65 -12.49
N GLN A 131 -6.41 12.91 -12.80
CA GLN A 131 -5.46 14.02 -12.63
C GLN A 131 -4.99 14.14 -11.18
N LYS A 132 -5.90 14.04 -10.20
CA LYS A 132 -5.55 14.05 -8.77
C LYS A 132 -4.63 12.88 -8.42
N ILE A 133 -4.97 11.68 -8.87
CA ILE A 133 -4.16 10.47 -8.64
C ILE A 133 -2.78 10.59 -9.31
N GLU A 134 -2.70 11.04 -10.55
CA GLU A 134 -1.43 11.27 -11.26
C GLU A 134 -0.56 12.28 -10.52
N TYR A 135 -1.13 13.40 -10.04
CA TYR A 135 -0.39 14.36 -9.22
C TYR A 135 0.23 13.68 -7.99
N ILE A 136 -0.57 12.95 -7.21
CA ILE A 136 -0.14 12.29 -5.98
C ILE A 136 0.93 11.22 -6.23
N LEU A 137 0.73 10.41 -7.27
CA LEU A 137 1.68 9.38 -7.68
C LEU A 137 3.02 9.98 -8.15
N ASN A 138 3.01 11.23 -8.60
CA ASN A 138 4.22 11.95 -8.99
C ASN A 138 4.85 12.70 -7.80
N SER A 139 4.10 13.49 -7.03
CA SER A 139 4.63 14.40 -6.00
C SER A 139 4.79 13.80 -4.60
N ALA A 140 3.92 12.87 -4.20
CA ALA A 140 3.76 12.39 -2.81
C ALA A 140 3.34 13.48 -1.81
N LEU A 141 2.82 14.59 -2.33
CA LEU A 141 2.35 15.74 -1.55
C LEU A 141 0.81 15.75 -1.50
N PRO A 142 0.22 16.33 -0.43
CA PRO A 142 -1.22 16.54 -0.35
C PRO A 142 -1.73 17.28 -1.58
N TRP A 143 -2.87 16.85 -2.10
CA TRP A 143 -3.56 17.57 -3.18
C TRP A 143 -4.24 18.84 -2.67
N GLU A 144 -4.81 18.78 -1.46
CA GLU A 144 -5.45 19.92 -0.79
C GLU A 144 -4.48 20.45 0.28
N ASP A 145 -3.74 21.51 -0.04
CA ASP A 145 -2.72 22.16 0.79
C ASP A 145 -2.58 23.62 0.31
N ALA A 146 -3.27 24.55 0.98
CA ALA A 146 -3.42 25.92 0.46
C ALA A 146 -2.20 26.82 0.71
N ASP A 147 -1.39 26.54 1.73
CA ASP A 147 -0.21 27.33 2.09
C ASP A 147 1.13 26.65 1.73
N GLY A 148 1.10 25.40 1.30
CA GLY A 148 2.24 24.66 0.74
C GLY A 148 3.18 24.08 1.80
N ASP A 149 2.72 23.92 3.04
CA ASP A 149 3.50 23.39 4.17
C ASP A 149 3.62 21.84 4.16
N LYS A 150 2.93 21.18 3.22
CA LYS A 150 2.84 19.73 3.00
C LYS A 150 1.96 18.99 4.03
N HIS A 151 1.23 19.69 4.87
CA HIS A 151 0.16 19.20 5.73
C HIS A 151 -1.19 19.49 5.07
N SER A 152 -2.27 19.01 5.67
CA SER A 152 -3.60 19.17 5.08
C SER A 152 -4.71 19.03 6.11
N ALA A 153 -5.77 19.82 5.94
CA ALA A 153 -7.04 19.61 6.63
C ALA A 153 -7.84 18.38 6.13
N PHE A 154 -7.54 17.86 4.92
CA PHE A 154 -8.26 16.76 4.28
C PHE A 154 -7.62 15.38 4.55
N PRO A 155 -8.39 14.28 4.68
CA PRO A 155 -7.86 12.99 5.14
C PRO A 155 -7.01 12.25 4.11
N THR A 156 -7.56 12.05 2.91
CA THR A 156 -6.98 11.20 1.87
C THR A 156 -6.10 12.01 0.91
N LEU A 157 -5.69 11.44 -0.22
CA LEU A 157 -4.95 12.17 -1.25
C LEU A 157 -3.67 12.81 -0.71
N ARG A 158 -2.92 12.03 0.09
CA ARG A 158 -1.70 12.44 0.82
C ARG A 158 -1.90 13.47 1.95
N GLY A 159 -3.14 13.72 2.38
CA GLY A 159 -3.47 14.58 3.52
C GLY A 159 -3.28 13.93 4.90
N PHE A 160 -4.13 14.25 5.88
CA PHE A 160 -3.85 13.96 7.30
C PHE A 160 -3.88 12.47 7.70
N TYR A 161 -4.31 11.55 6.83
CA TYR A 161 -4.05 10.13 7.08
C TYR A 161 -2.56 9.78 6.99
N TRP A 162 -1.81 10.57 6.24
CA TRP A 162 -0.38 10.41 5.99
C TRP A 162 0.47 11.23 6.94
N ARG A 163 -0.01 12.41 7.36
CA ARG A 163 0.73 13.33 8.25
C ARG A 163 -0.18 13.95 9.29
N GLY A 164 0.38 14.61 10.30
CA GLY A 164 -0.41 15.42 11.22
C GLY A 164 -1.36 16.36 10.49
N ARG A 165 -2.62 16.42 10.94
CA ARG A 165 -3.60 17.36 10.40
C ARG A 165 -3.16 18.79 10.67
N ASP A 166 -3.18 19.60 9.63
CA ASP A 166 -2.95 21.03 9.73
C ASP A 166 -4.07 21.70 10.55
N CYS A 167 -3.68 22.56 11.49
CA CYS A 167 -4.58 23.36 12.30
C CYS A 167 -4.91 24.73 11.66
N ASN A 168 -4.14 25.19 10.66
CA ASN A 168 -4.38 26.42 9.93
C ASN A 168 -3.79 26.40 8.49
N ASP A 169 -4.56 25.83 7.54
CA ASP A 169 -4.28 25.64 6.09
C ASP A 169 -4.25 26.96 5.29
N ARG A 170 -3.80 28.04 5.91
CA ARG A 170 -3.65 29.39 5.34
C ARG A 170 -2.35 30.06 5.81
N ASN A 171 -1.57 29.40 6.67
CA ASN A 171 -0.35 29.92 7.22
C ASN A 171 0.71 28.82 7.25
N SER A 172 1.66 28.90 6.30
CA SER A 172 2.72 27.91 6.16
C SER A 172 3.74 27.89 7.30
N ASP A 173 3.60 28.79 8.29
CA ASP A 173 4.35 28.77 9.54
C ASP A 173 3.57 28.09 10.69
N VAL A 174 2.41 27.49 10.45
CA VAL A 174 1.59 26.80 11.47
C VAL A 174 1.38 25.34 11.08
N TYR A 175 2.17 24.42 11.64
CA TYR A 175 2.11 23.01 11.26
C TYR A 175 2.66 22.04 12.31
N PRO A 176 2.25 20.75 12.29
CA PRO A 176 2.74 19.72 13.19
C PRO A 176 4.26 19.60 13.28
N GLY A 177 4.79 19.79 14.50
CA GLY A 177 6.19 19.56 14.85
C GLY A 177 7.14 20.75 14.69
N ARG A 178 6.60 21.92 14.32
CA ARG A 178 7.29 23.20 14.47
C ARG A 178 7.58 23.49 15.95
N ARG A 179 8.65 24.24 16.24
CA ARG A 179 8.85 24.83 17.58
C ARG A 179 7.81 25.92 17.82
N PRO A 180 7.25 26.03 19.03
CA PRO A 180 6.16 26.96 19.30
C PRO A 180 6.60 28.41 19.15
N GLU A 181 5.77 29.22 18.50
CA GLU A 181 6.00 30.65 18.31
C GLU A 181 5.63 31.40 19.59
N ASN A 182 6.62 32.00 20.26
CA ASN A 182 6.42 32.71 21.53
C ASN A 182 5.67 31.85 22.58
N TRP A 183 5.96 30.54 22.60
CA TRP A 183 5.27 29.56 23.47
C TRP A 183 3.75 29.49 23.26
N ASP A 184 3.29 29.75 22.04
CA ASP A 184 1.90 29.60 21.60
C ASP A 184 0.90 30.36 22.49
N ALA A 185 1.32 31.51 23.04
CA ALA A 185 0.49 32.30 23.95
C ALA A 185 -0.82 32.81 23.32
N HIS A 186 -0.86 32.94 21.99
CA HIS A 186 -2.01 33.48 21.24
C HIS A 186 -2.58 32.54 20.18
N GLN A 187 -1.77 31.65 19.63
CA GLN A 187 -2.14 30.70 18.59
C GLN A 187 -1.32 29.41 18.77
N ASP A 188 -1.95 28.26 18.55
CA ASP A 188 -1.28 26.96 18.43
C ASP A 188 -0.51 26.93 17.10
N SER A 189 0.80 27.16 17.13
CA SER A 189 1.65 27.25 15.94
C SER A 189 2.23 25.90 15.52
N ASN A 190 2.11 24.87 16.38
CA ASN A 190 2.66 23.54 16.13
C ASN A 190 1.59 22.44 16.07
N CYS A 191 0.32 22.82 16.11
CA CYS A 191 -0.87 21.97 16.00
C CYS A 191 -0.97 20.84 17.04
N ASN A 192 -0.30 20.97 18.18
CA ASN A 192 -0.32 19.96 19.23
C ASN A 192 -1.55 20.09 20.16
N GLY A 193 -2.32 21.19 20.04
CA GLY A 193 -3.52 21.49 20.82
C GLY A 193 -3.26 22.16 22.18
N ILE A 194 -2.02 22.56 22.47
CA ILE A 194 -1.60 23.23 23.70
C ILE A 194 -1.19 24.66 23.34
N TRP A 195 -1.95 25.63 23.82
CA TRP A 195 -1.72 27.05 23.53
C TRP A 195 -2.44 27.91 24.59
N GLY A 196 -2.18 29.20 24.58
CA GLY A 196 -2.73 30.15 25.53
C GLY A 196 -1.91 30.28 26.81
N THR A 197 -2.41 31.12 27.71
CA THR A 197 -1.73 31.48 28.96
C THR A 197 -2.53 31.02 30.17
N ASP A 198 -1.85 30.44 31.16
CA ASP A 198 -2.45 30.08 32.44
C ASP A 198 -2.85 31.37 33.19
N PRO A 199 -4.15 31.59 33.47
CA PRO A 199 -4.60 32.84 34.09
C PRO A 199 -4.13 32.97 35.55
N ASN A 200 -3.65 31.90 36.18
CA ASN A 200 -3.24 31.93 37.58
C ASN A 200 -1.85 32.54 37.77
N ASP A 201 -0.93 32.33 36.83
CA ASP A 201 0.47 32.76 36.94
C ASP A 201 0.99 33.52 35.71
N GLY A 202 0.20 33.62 34.64
CA GLY A 202 0.57 34.32 33.42
C GLY A 202 1.58 33.58 32.55
N ILE A 203 1.88 32.30 32.81
CA ILE A 203 2.84 31.51 32.04
C ILE A 203 2.11 30.80 30.87
N PRO A 204 2.65 30.86 29.63
CA PRO A 204 2.09 30.10 28.51
C PRO A 204 2.06 28.59 28.79
N TYR A 205 0.95 27.92 28.46
CA TYR A 205 0.79 26.49 28.73
C TYR A 205 1.84 25.64 28.01
N GLU A 206 2.17 25.99 26.77
CA GLU A 206 3.20 25.29 25.99
C GLU A 206 4.57 25.37 26.68
N LYS A 207 4.91 26.53 27.26
CA LYS A 207 6.12 26.66 28.08
C LYS A 207 6.04 25.75 29.30
N LYS A 208 4.95 25.86 30.07
CA LYS A 208 4.77 25.14 31.34
C LYS A 208 4.79 23.62 31.17
N PHE A 209 4.23 23.11 30.08
CA PHE A 209 4.04 21.68 29.85
C PHE A 209 5.07 21.04 28.92
N CYS A 210 5.67 21.80 28.00
CA CYS A 210 6.51 21.26 26.93
C CYS A 210 7.97 21.72 26.97
N GLU A 211 8.31 22.83 27.65
CA GLU A 211 9.71 23.25 27.84
C GLU A 211 10.51 22.13 28.54
N GLY A 212 11.66 21.76 27.98
CA GLY A 212 12.49 20.67 28.50
C GLY A 212 11.95 19.24 28.33
N SER A 213 10.76 19.05 27.74
CA SER A 213 10.16 17.72 27.51
C SER A 213 10.79 16.93 26.35
N GLU A 214 11.70 17.57 25.62
CA GLU A 214 12.40 17.05 24.44
C GLU A 214 11.47 16.50 23.34
N ALA A 215 10.35 17.19 23.05
CA ALA A 215 9.40 16.82 21.99
C ALA A 215 10.09 16.46 20.66
N LYS A 216 9.60 15.40 19.99
CA LYS A 216 10.10 14.89 18.71
C LYS A 216 8.99 14.31 17.85
N GLY A 217 9.14 14.47 16.54
CA GLY A 217 8.26 13.84 15.56
C GLY A 217 8.63 12.41 15.23
N LEU A 218 7.68 11.68 14.65
CA LEU A 218 7.92 10.37 14.04
C LEU A 218 7.79 10.47 12.51
N ILE A 219 8.86 10.18 11.79
CA ILE A 219 8.86 10.12 10.33
C ILE A 219 9.16 8.70 9.89
N VAL A 220 8.40 8.17 8.95
CA VAL A 220 8.64 6.84 8.37
C VAL A 220 9.00 7.01 6.91
N LEU A 221 10.16 6.50 6.52
CA LEU A 221 10.54 6.31 5.13
C LEU A 221 10.28 4.84 4.81
N GLY A 222 9.22 4.53 4.06
CA GLY A 222 8.75 3.16 3.95
C GLY A 222 8.16 2.74 2.61
N ASP A 223 7.80 1.47 2.55
CA ASP A 223 7.15 0.85 1.41
C ASP A 223 5.65 0.57 1.69
N SER A 224 5.04 -0.31 0.89
CA SER A 224 3.65 -0.74 1.04
C SER A 224 3.34 -1.33 2.41
N ALA A 225 4.30 -1.98 3.09
CA ALA A 225 4.07 -2.54 4.41
C ALA A 225 3.98 -1.44 5.47
N ALA A 226 4.82 -0.41 5.35
CA ALA A 226 4.83 0.74 6.26
C ALA A 226 3.60 1.67 6.06
N ALA A 227 3.13 1.80 4.82
CA ALA A 227 1.89 2.49 4.48
C ALA A 227 0.64 1.67 4.86
N HIS A 228 0.82 0.41 5.25
CA HIS A 228 -0.25 -0.56 5.53
C HIS A 228 -1.17 -0.78 4.32
N PHE A 229 -0.59 -1.16 3.18
CA PHE A 229 -1.32 -1.61 2.00
C PHE A 229 -2.28 -2.75 2.38
N HIS A 230 -3.55 -2.56 2.06
CA HIS A 230 -4.58 -3.53 2.40
C HIS A 230 -5.75 -3.47 1.42
N ILE A 231 -6.06 -4.64 0.84
CA ILE A 231 -7.30 -4.89 0.11
C ILE A 231 -8.19 -5.71 1.07
N PRO A 232 -9.32 -5.15 1.53
CA PRO A 232 -10.29 -5.87 2.36
C PRO A 232 -10.73 -7.17 1.69
N PRO A 233 -10.58 -8.34 2.33
CA PRO A 233 -11.04 -9.61 1.77
C PRO A 233 -12.55 -9.63 1.54
N GLU A 234 -13.30 -8.82 2.28
CA GLU A 234 -14.75 -8.67 2.14
C GLU A 234 -15.13 -8.20 0.73
N TRP A 235 -14.26 -7.44 0.04
CA TRP A 235 -14.47 -7.05 -1.36
C TRP A 235 -14.36 -8.20 -2.36
N LEU A 236 -13.90 -9.37 -1.93
CA LEU A 236 -13.65 -10.54 -2.79
C LEU A 236 -14.46 -11.78 -2.37
N ILE A 237 -15.16 -11.74 -1.23
CA ILE A 237 -15.94 -12.87 -0.70
C ILE A 237 -17.42 -12.60 -0.95
N ALA A 238 -17.95 -13.12 -2.07
CA ALA A 238 -19.32 -12.88 -2.52
C ALA A 238 -20.38 -13.15 -1.44
N ALA A 239 -20.17 -14.16 -0.59
CA ALA A 239 -21.07 -14.54 0.48
C ALA A 239 -21.35 -13.43 1.52
N HIS A 240 -20.44 -12.46 1.66
CA HIS A 240 -20.54 -11.39 2.65
C HIS A 240 -20.76 -10.00 2.01
N MET A 241 -20.81 -9.92 0.68
CA MET A 241 -20.87 -8.64 -0.01
C MET A 241 -22.20 -7.91 0.22
N SER A 242 -22.08 -6.60 0.39
CA SER A 242 -23.19 -5.66 0.58
C SER A 242 -22.70 -4.23 0.30
N ALA A 243 -23.61 -3.26 0.23
CA ALA A 243 -23.23 -1.85 0.10
C ALA A 243 -22.26 -1.39 1.21
N GLN A 244 -22.45 -1.88 2.44
CA GLN A 244 -21.57 -1.57 3.57
C GLN A 244 -20.13 -2.06 3.35
N THR A 245 -19.97 -3.19 2.64
CA THR A 245 -18.67 -3.80 2.35
C THR A 245 -17.77 -2.88 1.52
N PHE A 246 -18.36 -2.11 0.60
CA PHE A 246 -17.63 -1.21 -0.30
C PHE A 246 -17.64 0.26 0.16
N SER A 247 -18.22 0.56 1.32
CA SER A 247 -18.28 1.94 1.87
C SER A 247 -16.90 2.61 2.01
N ASN A 248 -15.86 1.81 2.24
CA ASN A 248 -14.47 2.25 2.37
C ASN A 248 -13.70 2.31 1.04
N LEU A 249 -14.24 1.79 -0.06
CA LEU A 249 -13.56 1.72 -1.36
C LEU A 249 -13.11 3.09 -1.89
N PRO A 250 -13.92 4.17 -1.86
CA PRO A 250 -13.49 5.47 -2.37
C PRO A 250 -12.32 6.05 -1.57
N MET A 251 -12.31 5.82 -0.25
CA MET A 251 -11.24 6.27 0.65
C MET A 251 -9.96 5.49 0.36
N ALA A 252 -10.05 4.16 0.28
CA ALA A 252 -8.91 3.31 -0.03
C ALA A 252 -8.31 3.63 -1.40
N LEU A 253 -9.13 3.82 -2.45
CA LEU A 253 -8.64 4.22 -3.77
C LEU A 253 -7.92 5.59 -3.73
N SER A 254 -8.47 6.55 -2.99
CA SER A 254 -7.87 7.88 -2.81
C SER A 254 -6.60 7.88 -1.94
N ASN A 255 -6.28 6.73 -1.32
CA ASN A 255 -5.05 6.49 -0.57
C ASN A 255 -4.20 5.39 -1.20
N GLU A 256 -4.36 5.10 -2.49
CA GLU A 256 -3.51 4.12 -3.19
C GLU A 256 -3.62 2.69 -2.59
N LEU A 257 -4.76 2.38 -1.94
CA LEU A 257 -5.04 1.18 -1.14
C LEU A 257 -4.20 1.04 0.14
N ASP A 258 -3.56 2.13 0.56
CA ASP A 258 -2.84 2.24 1.81
C ASP A 258 -3.72 2.76 2.95
N TRP A 259 -3.38 2.36 4.17
CA TRP A 259 -4.11 2.70 5.39
C TRP A 259 -3.15 3.24 6.45
N PRO A 260 -2.38 4.31 6.17
CA PRO A 260 -1.35 4.83 7.07
C PRO A 260 -1.90 5.24 8.44
N GLN A 261 -3.17 5.67 8.49
CA GLN A 261 -3.91 6.00 9.71
C GLN A 261 -4.19 4.79 10.63
N LEU A 262 -3.98 3.57 10.14
CA LEU A 262 -4.06 2.30 10.88
C LEU A 262 -2.71 1.56 10.91
N SER A 263 -1.64 2.14 10.38
CA SER A 263 -0.33 1.50 10.31
C SER A 263 0.32 1.32 11.70
N GLY A 264 1.21 0.33 11.81
CA GLY A 264 1.94 0.07 13.06
C GLY A 264 2.89 1.22 13.48
N MET A 265 3.29 2.08 12.54
CA MET A 265 4.20 3.20 12.83
C MET A 265 3.43 4.49 13.10
N THR A 266 2.64 4.97 12.12
CA THR A 266 1.98 6.29 12.19
C THR A 266 0.48 6.22 12.45
N GLY A 267 -0.08 5.03 12.66
CA GLY A 267 -1.52 4.87 12.86
C GLY A 267 -2.02 5.67 14.06
N PHE A 268 -3.17 6.30 13.94
CA PHE A 268 -3.75 7.15 14.99
C PHE A 268 -5.23 6.88 15.23
N LEU A 269 -5.88 6.13 14.34
CA LEU A 269 -7.23 5.63 14.55
C LEU A 269 -7.19 4.32 15.35
N ASN A 270 -8.29 4.04 16.04
CA ASN A 270 -8.45 2.78 16.75
C ASN A 270 -8.43 1.62 15.74
N SER A 271 -7.50 0.68 15.95
CA SER A 271 -7.47 -0.55 15.17
C SER A 271 -8.61 -1.47 15.62
N ALA A 272 -9.32 -2.08 14.65
CA ALA A 272 -10.25 -3.17 14.93
C ALA A 272 -9.53 -4.48 15.34
N SER A 273 -8.19 -4.49 15.31
CA SER A 273 -7.41 -5.67 15.68
C SER A 273 -7.54 -5.97 17.18
N ARG A 274 -7.57 -7.26 17.53
CA ARG A 274 -7.59 -7.74 18.91
C ARG A 274 -6.27 -7.51 19.66
N PHE A 275 -5.30 -6.83 19.04
CA PHE A 275 -4.00 -6.56 19.64
C PHE A 275 -4.03 -5.16 20.26
N PRO A 276 -3.83 -5.03 21.58
CA PRO A 276 -3.88 -3.76 22.30
C PRO A 276 -2.69 -2.83 21.97
N ASP A 277 -1.84 -3.22 21.02
CA ASP A 277 -0.63 -2.52 20.69
C ASP A 277 -0.91 -1.32 19.78
N ASN A 278 -1.04 -0.16 20.42
CA ASN A 278 -1.02 1.13 19.75
C ASN A 278 0.26 1.30 18.91
N SER A 279 0.14 2.09 17.83
CA SER A 279 1.25 2.44 16.93
C SER A 279 2.43 3.10 17.66
N VAL A 280 3.59 3.15 17.00
CA VAL A 280 4.77 3.87 17.50
C VAL A 280 4.44 5.35 17.76
N TYR A 281 3.73 6.02 16.86
CA TYR A 281 3.27 7.40 17.04
C TYR A 281 2.39 7.56 18.30
N LEU A 282 1.40 6.70 18.50
CA LEU A 282 0.53 6.80 19.68
C LEU A 282 1.28 6.50 20.98
N ARG A 283 2.33 5.66 20.95
CA ARG A 283 3.23 5.44 22.08
C ARG A 283 4.11 6.66 22.35
N LEU A 284 4.62 7.31 21.30
CA LEU A 284 5.40 8.55 21.40
C LEU A 284 4.55 9.69 21.97
N ARG A 285 3.31 9.85 21.49
CA ARG A 285 2.31 10.77 22.05
C ARG A 285 1.91 10.41 23.48
N ARG A 286 1.91 9.13 23.85
CA ARG A 286 1.66 8.70 25.24
C ARG A 286 2.79 9.07 26.17
N ARG A 287 4.02 8.93 25.71
CA ARG A 287 5.22 9.28 26.47
C ARG A 287 5.34 10.78 26.69
N ASN A 288 5.04 11.58 25.66
CA ASN A 288 4.99 13.04 25.75
C ASN A 288 3.84 13.56 24.88
N ARG A 289 2.88 14.27 25.51
CA ARG A 289 1.66 14.75 24.87
C ARG A 289 1.90 15.91 23.89
N CYS A 290 2.99 16.64 24.06
CA CYS A 290 3.43 17.71 23.16
C CYS A 290 3.72 17.19 21.73
N ASN A 291 3.92 15.88 21.56
CA ASN A 291 4.09 15.23 20.26
C ASN A 291 2.75 14.96 19.53
N HIS A 292 1.64 15.58 19.94
CA HIS A 292 0.37 15.38 19.24
C HIS A 292 0.48 15.87 17.79
N ARG A 293 -0.05 15.06 16.86
CA ARG A 293 -0.01 15.23 15.40
C ARG A 293 1.37 15.17 14.74
N ASP A 294 2.47 15.16 15.48
CA ASP A 294 3.81 15.11 14.88
C ASP A 294 4.20 13.71 14.36
N TYR A 295 3.51 13.28 13.30
CA TYR A 295 3.78 12.07 12.52
C TYR A 295 3.80 12.37 11.02
N GLN A 296 4.64 11.65 10.28
CA GLN A 296 4.68 11.65 8.82
C GLN A 296 4.98 10.26 8.28
N ASN A 297 4.09 9.74 7.44
CA ASN A 297 4.26 8.49 6.72
C ASN A 297 4.70 8.80 5.28
N ILE A 298 6.01 8.88 5.06
CA ILE A 298 6.64 9.12 3.76
C ILE A 298 6.89 7.75 3.12
N SER A 299 5.79 7.05 2.80
CA SER A 299 5.85 5.71 2.20
C SER A 299 5.16 5.64 0.84
N ARG A 300 5.63 4.73 0.00
CA ARG A 300 5.00 4.44 -1.29
C ARG A 300 4.96 2.95 -1.60
N ASN A 301 3.88 2.52 -2.24
CA ASN A 301 3.82 1.20 -2.86
C ASN A 301 4.97 1.02 -3.88
N GLY A 302 5.77 -0.02 -3.69
CA GLY A 302 6.96 -0.28 -4.51
C GLY A 302 8.21 0.54 -4.15
N ALA A 303 8.21 1.27 -3.02
CA ALA A 303 9.40 1.97 -2.56
C ALA A 303 10.54 0.99 -2.20
N SER A 304 11.75 1.33 -2.61
CA SER A 304 13.01 0.62 -2.33
C SER A 304 14.12 1.64 -2.13
N SER A 305 15.30 1.20 -1.73
CA SER A 305 16.47 2.09 -1.65
C SER A 305 16.71 2.86 -2.96
N GLY A 306 16.59 2.18 -4.11
CA GLY A 306 16.92 2.75 -5.43
C GLY A 306 15.88 3.71 -6.01
N ASN A 307 14.73 3.88 -5.36
CA ASN A 307 13.71 4.82 -5.84
C ASN A 307 13.15 5.77 -4.76
N LEU A 308 13.59 5.65 -3.50
CA LEU A 308 13.23 6.55 -2.41
C LEU A 308 13.49 8.01 -2.76
N TRP A 309 14.60 8.29 -3.45
CA TRP A 309 14.97 9.64 -3.88
C TRP A 309 13.86 10.37 -4.67
N LYS A 310 13.03 9.63 -5.42
CA LYS A 310 11.96 10.23 -6.23
C LYS A 310 10.89 10.95 -5.43
N PHE A 311 10.75 10.61 -4.14
CA PHE A 311 9.72 11.19 -3.28
C PHE A 311 10.25 11.63 -1.90
N LEU A 312 11.56 11.50 -1.65
CA LEU A 312 12.18 11.91 -0.39
C LEU A 312 12.01 13.42 -0.13
N GLY A 313 11.95 14.24 -1.18
CA GLY A 313 11.67 15.67 -1.10
C GLY A 313 10.28 16.03 -0.53
N SER A 314 9.36 15.05 -0.47
CA SER A 314 8.07 15.24 0.16
C SER A 314 8.15 15.34 1.69
N LEU A 315 9.23 14.89 2.34
CA LEU A 315 9.42 15.04 3.79
C LEU A 315 9.29 16.52 4.20
N SER A 316 8.53 16.79 5.28
CA SER A 316 8.39 18.14 5.84
C SER A 316 9.16 18.23 7.15
N ARG A 317 10.33 18.86 7.11
CA ARG A 317 11.05 19.26 8.32
C ARG A 317 12.03 20.37 7.99
N ASN A 318 11.99 21.42 8.78
CA ASN A 318 12.92 22.52 8.74
C ASN A 318 13.95 22.37 9.85
N GLN A 319 15.23 22.48 9.48
CA GLN A 319 16.34 22.24 10.39
C GLN A 319 16.39 23.22 11.58
N LEU A 320 15.91 24.45 11.40
CA LEU A 320 16.01 25.52 12.39
C LEU A 320 14.72 25.72 13.17
N SER A 321 13.58 25.70 12.48
CA SER A 321 12.28 26.01 13.10
C SER A 321 11.61 24.83 13.75
N ASP A 322 12.02 23.58 13.48
CA ASP A 322 11.26 22.41 13.93
C ASP A 322 11.93 21.68 15.09
N HIS A 323 11.13 20.85 15.77
CA HIS A 323 11.64 19.87 16.71
C HIS A 323 12.39 18.74 15.98
N PRO A 324 13.38 18.08 16.63
CA PRO A 324 14.01 16.89 16.07
C PRO A 324 13.02 15.77 15.76
N ALA A 325 13.43 14.79 14.97
CA ALA A 325 12.57 13.65 14.62
C ALA A 325 13.27 12.30 14.83
N ILE A 326 12.46 11.28 15.11
CA ILE A 326 12.84 9.88 14.96
C ILE A 326 12.41 9.47 13.55
N VAL A 327 13.37 9.15 12.69
CA VAL A 327 13.14 8.67 11.33
C VAL A 327 13.33 7.17 11.28
N VAL A 328 12.32 6.44 10.84
CA VAL A 328 12.40 4.98 10.64
C VAL A 328 12.54 4.70 9.15
N TYR A 329 13.71 4.23 8.74
CA TYR A 329 13.95 3.72 7.39
C TYR A 329 13.58 2.24 7.34
N THR A 330 12.53 1.91 6.59
CA THR A 330 11.93 0.58 6.58
C THR A 330 11.58 0.11 5.16
N MET A 331 12.59 0.02 4.30
CA MET A 331 12.49 -0.60 2.97
C MET A 331 12.60 -2.13 3.11
N LEU A 332 11.50 -2.79 3.49
CA LEU A 332 11.55 -4.16 4.03
C LEU A 332 11.74 -5.24 2.96
N GLY A 333 11.37 -4.97 1.71
CA GLY A 333 11.30 -6.02 0.70
C GLY A 333 11.64 -5.64 -0.74
N ASN A 334 11.29 -4.45 -1.24
CA ASN A 334 11.35 -4.19 -2.69
C ASN A 334 12.77 -4.15 -3.29
N ASP A 335 13.81 -4.04 -2.47
CA ASP A 335 15.20 -4.27 -2.92
C ASP A 335 15.46 -5.72 -3.34
N VAL A 336 14.65 -6.69 -2.90
CA VAL A 336 14.70 -8.10 -3.34
C VAL A 336 13.41 -8.59 -4.01
N CYS A 337 12.29 -7.88 -3.81
CA CYS A 337 10.98 -8.23 -4.34
C CYS A 337 10.68 -7.50 -5.65
N ASN A 338 10.42 -8.28 -6.70
CA ASN A 338 9.98 -7.78 -7.99
C ASN A 338 9.18 -8.84 -8.77
N GLY A 339 8.46 -8.44 -9.82
CA GLY A 339 7.64 -9.32 -10.65
C GLY A 339 8.34 -9.88 -11.91
N LYS A 340 9.61 -9.55 -12.15
CA LYS A 340 10.32 -9.87 -13.39
C LYS A 340 10.69 -11.35 -13.46
N SER A 341 10.77 -11.92 -14.67
CA SER A 341 11.11 -13.33 -14.87
C SER A 341 12.53 -13.67 -14.40
N ASN A 342 13.48 -12.77 -14.64
CA ASN A 342 14.87 -12.83 -14.19
C ASN A 342 15.06 -12.14 -12.82
N THR A 343 14.20 -12.47 -11.85
CA THR A 343 14.04 -11.73 -10.58
C THR A 343 15.35 -11.53 -9.82
N GLU A 344 16.25 -12.51 -9.81
CA GLU A 344 17.55 -12.49 -9.11
C GLU A 344 18.46 -11.37 -9.63
N SER A 345 18.52 -11.18 -10.95
CA SER A 345 19.31 -10.10 -11.59
C SER A 345 18.73 -8.70 -11.39
N LYS A 346 17.53 -8.60 -10.81
CA LYS A 346 16.83 -7.34 -10.56
C LYS A 346 16.80 -6.96 -9.08
N MET A 347 17.36 -7.78 -8.21
CA MET A 347 17.54 -7.44 -6.81
C MET A 347 18.70 -6.45 -6.66
N SER A 348 18.57 -5.47 -5.77
CA SER A 348 19.65 -4.54 -5.41
C SER A 348 20.89 -5.30 -4.94
N THR A 349 22.07 -4.81 -5.32
CA THR A 349 23.33 -5.33 -4.79
C THR A 349 23.70 -4.62 -3.48
N PRO A 350 24.55 -5.22 -2.64
CA PRO A 350 25.07 -4.58 -1.42
C PRO A 350 25.66 -3.18 -1.68
N GLU A 351 26.41 -3.02 -2.77
CA GLU A 351 27.08 -1.77 -3.14
C GLU A 351 26.06 -0.69 -3.55
N ALA A 352 25.07 -1.06 -4.36
CA ALA A 352 24.01 -0.16 -4.77
C ALA A 352 23.17 0.29 -3.57
N LEU A 353 22.79 -0.63 -2.69
CA LEU A 353 22.07 -0.30 -1.45
C LEU A 353 22.88 0.68 -0.60
N ARG A 354 24.18 0.41 -0.41
CA ARG A 354 25.07 1.26 0.38
C ARG A 354 25.09 2.69 -0.16
N ALA A 355 25.26 2.85 -1.48
CA ALA A 355 25.23 4.17 -2.11
C ALA A 355 23.90 4.90 -1.89
N HIS A 356 22.77 4.24 -2.19
CA HIS A 356 21.44 4.86 -2.04
C HIS A 356 21.12 5.28 -0.59
N VAL A 357 21.53 4.46 0.38
CA VAL A 357 21.28 4.74 1.80
C VAL A 357 22.16 5.88 2.29
N LEU A 358 23.43 5.94 1.89
CA LEU A 358 24.30 7.07 2.23
C LEU A 358 23.79 8.40 1.64
N ASP A 359 23.30 8.39 0.39
CA ASP A 359 22.67 9.57 -0.21
C ASP A 359 21.42 10.01 0.56
N THR A 360 20.60 9.05 0.98
CA THR A 360 19.42 9.31 1.82
C THR A 360 19.81 9.93 3.15
N LEU A 361 20.82 9.38 3.83
CA LEU A 361 21.28 9.89 5.12
C LEU A 361 21.92 11.29 5.00
N ALA A 362 22.65 11.55 3.92
CA ALA A 362 23.19 12.88 3.63
C ALA A 362 22.07 13.91 3.43
N PHE A 363 21.00 13.55 2.69
CA PHE A 363 19.82 14.40 2.58
C PHE A 363 19.15 14.63 3.94
N LEU A 364 18.94 13.59 4.75
CA LEU A 364 18.35 13.74 6.08
C LEU A 364 19.20 14.63 6.98
N ASN A 365 20.53 14.53 6.92
CA ASN A 365 21.42 15.33 7.73
C ASN A 365 21.35 16.83 7.39
N SER A 366 21.08 17.19 6.14
CA SER A 366 20.90 18.58 5.72
C SER A 366 19.51 19.15 6.01
N ARG A 367 18.52 18.30 6.31
CA ARG A 367 17.13 18.72 6.53
C ARG A 367 16.69 18.67 7.99
N LEU A 368 17.14 17.67 8.74
CA LEU A 368 16.66 17.42 10.09
C LEU A 368 17.37 18.32 11.12
N PRO A 369 16.63 18.80 12.14
CA PRO A 369 17.23 19.47 13.30
C PRO A 369 18.23 18.58 14.02
N GLN A 370 19.24 19.20 14.64
CA GLN A 370 20.21 18.52 15.49
C GLN A 370 19.51 17.75 16.62
N GLY A 371 19.99 16.55 16.92
CA GLY A 371 19.37 15.66 17.92
C GLY A 371 18.29 14.76 17.34
N SER A 372 18.27 14.60 16.01
CA SER A 372 17.40 13.62 15.34
C SER A 372 18.03 12.23 15.35
N HIS A 373 17.20 11.20 15.26
CA HIS A 373 17.60 9.79 15.30
C HIS A 373 17.10 9.08 14.06
N VAL A 374 17.94 8.31 13.38
CA VAL A 374 17.54 7.47 12.25
C VAL A 374 17.70 6.00 12.63
N VAL A 375 16.62 5.23 12.48
CA VAL A 375 16.59 3.79 12.72
C VAL A 375 16.51 3.07 11.38
N LEU A 376 17.55 2.32 11.03
CA LEU A 376 17.60 1.48 9.83
C LEU A 376 17.08 0.08 10.18
N TYR A 377 15.98 -0.33 9.56
CA TYR A 377 15.45 -1.69 9.70
C TYR A 377 16.07 -2.63 8.68
N GLY A 378 16.52 -3.80 9.15
CA GLY A 378 16.87 -4.93 8.29
C GLY A 378 15.69 -5.39 7.42
N LEU A 379 16.01 -6.02 6.29
CA LEU A 379 15.03 -6.60 5.40
C LEU A 379 14.41 -7.86 6.03
N VAL A 380 13.21 -8.19 5.60
CA VAL A 380 12.48 -9.36 6.09
C VAL A 380 13.03 -10.67 5.52
N ASP A 381 13.00 -11.77 6.27
CA ASP A 381 13.09 -13.12 5.70
C ASP A 381 11.71 -13.60 5.27
N GLY A 382 11.32 -13.35 4.02
CA GLY A 382 9.97 -13.60 3.51
C GLY A 382 9.61 -15.07 3.24
N ARG A 383 10.45 -16.05 3.58
CA ARG A 383 10.15 -17.49 3.36
C ARG A 383 8.84 -17.93 4.03
N PHE A 384 8.54 -17.37 5.21
CA PHE A 384 7.33 -17.68 5.96
C PHE A 384 6.03 -17.45 5.16
N LEU A 385 6.03 -16.55 4.16
CA LEU A 385 4.87 -16.29 3.32
C LEU A 385 4.44 -17.55 2.57
N TRP A 386 5.38 -18.20 1.86
CA TRP A 386 5.10 -19.44 1.16
C TRP A 386 4.77 -20.56 2.14
N ASP A 387 5.60 -20.72 3.17
CA ASP A 387 5.49 -21.83 4.13
C ASP A 387 4.13 -21.81 4.85
N THR A 388 3.61 -20.62 5.15
CA THR A 388 2.31 -20.45 5.84
C THR A 388 1.11 -20.48 4.89
N LEU A 389 1.21 -19.88 3.70
CA LEU A 389 0.03 -19.58 2.88
C LEU A 389 -0.20 -20.54 1.73
N HIS A 390 0.82 -21.20 1.17
CA HIS A 390 0.72 -21.82 -0.15
C HIS A 390 -0.42 -22.84 -0.31
N ALA A 391 -0.77 -23.57 0.75
CA ALA A 391 -1.85 -24.56 0.76
C ALA A 391 -3.21 -23.99 1.22
N ARG A 392 -3.24 -22.76 1.75
CA ARG A 392 -4.47 -22.11 2.20
C ARG A 392 -5.26 -21.58 1.00
N LEU A 393 -6.57 -21.53 1.14
CA LEU A 393 -7.46 -20.92 0.17
C LEU A 393 -7.32 -19.39 0.21
N HIS A 394 -7.16 -18.79 -0.97
CA HIS A 394 -7.29 -17.35 -1.16
C HIS A 394 -8.77 -16.94 -0.99
N PRO A 395 -9.13 -15.71 -0.57
CA PRO A 395 -10.52 -15.25 -0.48
C PRO A 395 -11.41 -15.64 -1.67
N LEU A 396 -10.95 -15.45 -2.91
CA LEU A 396 -11.67 -15.87 -4.12
C LEU A 396 -11.91 -17.38 -4.21
N GLY A 397 -11.04 -18.19 -3.63
CA GLY A 397 -11.16 -19.66 -3.66
C GLY A 397 -11.94 -20.23 -2.48
N GLN A 398 -12.50 -19.41 -1.59
CA GLN A 398 -13.14 -19.92 -0.37
C GLN A 398 -14.49 -20.58 -0.66
N LEU A 399 -15.29 -20.00 -1.56
CA LEU A 399 -16.64 -20.51 -1.88
C LEU A 399 -16.57 -21.93 -2.46
N ASN A 400 -15.73 -22.12 -3.49
CA ASN A 400 -15.66 -23.36 -4.26
C ASN A 400 -14.44 -24.23 -3.96
N ARG A 401 -13.58 -23.79 -3.02
CA ARG A 401 -12.35 -24.47 -2.61
C ARG A 401 -11.38 -24.75 -3.79
N ASP A 402 -11.29 -23.80 -4.71
CA ASP A 402 -10.67 -23.98 -6.04
C ASP A 402 -9.46 -23.07 -6.32
N VAL A 403 -9.18 -22.09 -5.45
CA VAL A 403 -8.00 -21.21 -5.55
C VAL A 403 -7.21 -21.16 -4.24
N THR A 404 -6.04 -21.77 -4.26
CA THR A 404 -5.01 -21.66 -3.22
C THR A 404 -4.06 -20.48 -3.48
N TYR A 405 -3.33 -20.04 -2.46
CA TYR A 405 -2.27 -19.04 -2.66
C TYR A 405 -1.15 -19.56 -3.59
N ARG A 406 -0.87 -20.87 -3.61
CA ARG A 406 0.03 -21.48 -4.61
C ARG A 406 -0.42 -21.18 -6.05
N GLN A 407 -1.71 -21.38 -6.34
CA GLN A 407 -2.28 -21.09 -7.67
C GLN A 407 -2.23 -19.59 -7.96
N LEU A 408 -2.61 -18.74 -7.00
CA LEU A 408 -2.53 -17.29 -7.16
C LEU A 408 -1.10 -16.84 -7.48
N TYR A 409 -0.10 -17.30 -6.73
CA TYR A 409 1.29 -16.91 -6.93
C TYR A 409 1.82 -17.35 -8.30
N ALA A 410 1.44 -18.54 -8.76
CA ALA A 410 1.77 -19.01 -10.10
C ALA A 410 1.11 -18.14 -11.19
N PHE A 411 -0.18 -17.80 -11.02
CA PHE A 411 -0.92 -16.93 -11.93
C PHE A 411 -0.30 -15.54 -12.03
N LEU A 412 -0.04 -14.88 -10.90
CA LEU A 412 0.59 -13.56 -10.86
C LEU A 412 2.00 -13.59 -11.46
N SER A 413 2.76 -14.67 -11.24
CA SER A 413 4.11 -14.84 -11.81
C SER A 413 4.08 -15.01 -13.33
N CYS A 414 3.08 -15.72 -13.84
CA CYS A 414 2.86 -15.87 -15.27
C CYS A 414 2.53 -14.52 -15.91
N LEU A 415 1.69 -13.72 -15.25
CA LEU A 415 1.33 -12.36 -15.68
C LEU A 415 2.44 -11.31 -15.46
N GLN A 416 3.55 -11.67 -14.80
CA GLN A 416 4.64 -10.77 -14.40
C GLN A 416 4.20 -9.61 -13.48
N VAL A 417 3.17 -9.86 -12.66
CA VAL A 417 2.64 -8.91 -11.66
C VAL A 417 2.68 -9.48 -10.24
N ASN A 418 3.47 -10.54 -10.01
CA ASN A 418 3.75 -11.04 -8.66
C ASN A 418 4.55 -9.97 -7.89
N PRO A 419 4.06 -9.48 -6.73
CA PRO A 419 4.75 -8.42 -6.00
C PRO A 419 6.11 -8.87 -5.46
N CYS A 420 6.31 -10.17 -5.22
CA CYS A 420 7.60 -10.70 -4.81
C CYS A 420 7.83 -12.11 -5.37
N ARG A 421 8.20 -12.21 -6.65
CA ARG A 421 8.44 -13.50 -7.32
C ARG A 421 9.51 -14.35 -6.61
N GLY A 422 10.49 -13.70 -5.98
CA GLY A 422 11.55 -14.36 -5.22
C GLY A 422 11.03 -15.23 -4.06
N TRP A 423 10.13 -14.69 -3.23
CA TRP A 423 9.56 -15.42 -2.08
C TRP A 423 8.22 -16.12 -2.38
N MET A 424 7.38 -15.53 -3.21
CA MET A 424 6.03 -16.04 -3.53
C MET A 424 6.11 -17.00 -4.72
N THR A 425 6.81 -18.12 -4.53
CA THR A 425 7.08 -19.12 -5.58
C THR A 425 7.24 -20.52 -4.99
N ALA A 426 6.89 -21.55 -5.77
CA ALA A 426 7.11 -22.95 -5.39
C ALA A 426 8.60 -23.34 -5.36
N ASN A 427 9.45 -22.62 -6.11
CA ASN A 427 10.88 -22.91 -6.19
C ASN A 427 11.60 -22.56 -4.88
N LYS A 428 11.92 -23.58 -4.06
CA LYS A 428 12.60 -23.41 -2.76
C LYS A 428 13.99 -22.80 -2.88
N THR A 429 14.72 -23.13 -3.94
CA THR A 429 16.06 -22.57 -4.21
C THR A 429 15.96 -21.06 -4.42
N LEU A 430 15.01 -20.61 -5.23
CA LEU A 430 14.79 -19.18 -5.47
C LEU A 430 14.38 -18.43 -4.19
N ARG A 431 13.51 -19.03 -3.36
CA ARG A 431 13.16 -18.45 -2.05
C ARG A 431 14.38 -18.30 -1.15
N THR A 432 15.27 -19.28 -1.17
CA THR A 432 16.50 -19.29 -0.36
C THR A 432 17.49 -18.22 -0.82
N LEU A 433 17.72 -18.10 -2.13
CA LEU A 433 18.57 -17.06 -2.73
C LEU A 433 18.04 -15.65 -2.43
N THR A 434 16.71 -15.46 -2.49
CA THR A 434 16.07 -14.18 -2.16
C THR A 434 16.32 -13.81 -0.69
N SER A 435 16.16 -14.74 0.25
CA SER A 435 16.44 -14.50 1.66
C SER A 435 17.94 -14.29 1.95
N GLN A 436 18.83 -14.96 1.22
CA GLN A 436 20.28 -14.73 1.32
C GLN A 436 20.63 -13.31 0.89
N ARG A 437 20.08 -12.82 -0.23
CA ARG A 437 20.26 -11.42 -0.64
C ARG A 437 19.71 -10.47 0.42
N ALA A 438 18.51 -10.71 0.95
CA ALA A 438 17.93 -9.87 1.99
C ALA A 438 18.81 -9.78 3.24
N ALA A 439 19.43 -10.89 3.66
CA ALA A 439 20.39 -10.91 4.77
C ALA A 439 21.67 -10.11 4.45
N GLN A 440 22.22 -10.24 3.24
CA GLN A 440 23.37 -9.43 2.79
C GLN A 440 23.07 -7.93 2.84
N LEU A 441 21.90 -7.54 2.33
CA LEU A 441 21.44 -6.15 2.35
C LEU A 441 21.21 -5.63 3.78
N SER A 442 20.73 -6.50 4.68
CA SER A 442 20.56 -6.17 6.09
C SER A 442 21.90 -5.92 6.79
N SER A 443 22.93 -6.72 6.50
CA SER A 443 24.31 -6.52 7.00
C SER A 443 24.87 -5.16 6.56
N VAL A 444 24.60 -4.73 5.33
CA VAL A 444 25.02 -3.39 4.85
C VAL A 444 24.40 -2.28 5.68
N LEU A 445 23.11 -2.39 6.03
CA LEU A 445 22.43 -1.39 6.86
C LEU A 445 23.02 -1.34 8.28
N GLU A 446 23.32 -2.51 8.85
CA GLU A 446 23.99 -2.64 10.15
C GLU A 446 25.38 -1.97 10.13
N GLU A 447 26.19 -2.29 9.11
CA GLU A 447 27.52 -1.70 8.93
C GLU A 447 27.46 -0.17 8.77
N ILE A 448 26.48 0.36 8.03
CA ILE A 448 26.28 1.81 7.88
C ILE A 448 25.96 2.44 9.24
N ALA A 449 25.03 1.86 10.01
CA ALA A 449 24.66 2.40 11.31
C ALA A 449 25.84 2.41 12.29
N ALA A 450 26.72 1.40 12.24
CA ALA A 450 27.90 1.32 13.08
C ALA A 450 29.00 2.32 12.70
N SER A 451 29.23 2.53 11.40
CA SER A 451 30.42 3.22 10.90
C SER A 451 30.18 4.68 10.47
N ALA A 452 29.02 5.00 9.89
CA ALA A 452 28.76 6.34 9.35
C ALA A 452 28.48 7.36 10.47
N LYS A 453 28.96 8.60 10.28
CA LYS A 453 28.79 9.70 11.23
C LYS A 453 28.20 10.92 10.53
N PHE A 454 27.24 11.54 11.21
CA PHE A 454 26.51 12.70 10.73
C PHE A 454 26.40 13.72 11.87
N THR A 455 26.35 15.00 11.54
CA THR A 455 26.36 16.09 12.54
C THR A 455 25.02 16.23 13.27
N ASN A 456 23.91 16.04 12.56
CA ASN A 456 22.57 16.24 13.09
C ASN A 456 21.86 14.94 13.48
N LEU A 457 22.40 13.80 13.05
CA LEU A 457 21.77 12.49 13.15
C LEU A 457 22.61 11.53 13.99
N SER A 458 21.93 10.74 14.81
CA SER A 458 22.45 9.47 15.31
C SER A 458 21.79 8.31 14.58
N LEU A 459 22.54 7.23 14.37
CA LEU A 459 22.08 6.06 13.63
C LEU A 459 21.93 4.87 14.57
N LEU A 460 20.86 4.10 14.37
CA LEU A 460 20.64 2.80 15.00
C LEU A 460 20.24 1.79 13.92
N TYR A 461 20.65 0.54 14.11
CA TYR A 461 20.18 -0.58 13.32
C TYR A 461 19.27 -1.47 14.16
N LEU A 462 18.20 -2.00 13.56
CA LEU A 462 17.35 -3.02 14.16
C LEU A 462 17.05 -4.12 13.14
N ASP A 463 17.20 -5.37 13.56
CA ASP A 463 16.66 -6.51 12.83
C ASP A 463 15.14 -6.45 12.73
N TYR A 464 14.59 -7.01 11.66
CA TYR A 464 13.15 -7.16 11.56
C TYR A 464 12.67 -8.34 12.46
N PRO A 465 11.83 -8.11 13.48
CA PRO A 465 11.59 -9.07 14.56
C PRO A 465 10.55 -10.15 14.21
N LEU A 466 10.69 -10.83 13.06
CA LEU A 466 9.80 -11.93 12.66
C LEU A 466 9.82 -13.09 13.65
N ARG A 467 11.02 -13.51 14.07
CA ARG A 467 11.19 -14.66 14.99
C ARG A 467 10.64 -14.37 16.37
N GLU A 468 10.75 -13.15 16.87
CA GLU A 468 10.18 -12.78 18.17
C GLU A 468 8.64 -12.72 18.13
N ARG A 469 8.06 -12.29 17.00
CA ARG A 469 6.61 -12.22 16.81
C ARG A 469 5.95 -13.57 16.52
N PHE A 470 6.62 -14.48 15.80
CA PHE A 470 6.06 -15.78 15.39
C PHE A 470 6.73 -17.01 16.05
N GLY A 471 7.83 -16.82 16.79
CA GLY A 471 8.65 -17.89 17.38
C GLY A 471 7.96 -18.69 18.48
N LYS A 472 6.86 -18.20 19.06
CA LYS A 472 6.00 -19.02 19.93
C LYS A 472 5.08 -19.99 19.17
N LYS A 473 4.96 -19.90 17.84
CA LYS A 473 4.09 -20.76 17.02
C LYS A 473 4.79 -21.59 15.94
N LEU A 474 6.03 -21.27 15.58
CA LEU A 474 6.77 -21.98 14.52
C LEU A 474 7.65 -23.13 15.02
N SER A 475 7.86 -23.26 16.33
CA SER A 475 8.63 -24.37 16.92
C SER A 475 7.82 -25.66 17.10
N SER A 476 6.51 -25.66 16.81
CA SER A 476 5.64 -26.83 17.00
C SER A 476 5.30 -27.57 15.69
N SER A 477 6.05 -27.34 14.62
CA SER A 477 5.82 -28.02 13.32
C SER A 477 7.12 -28.37 12.58
N ALA A 478 8.15 -28.75 13.34
CA ALA A 478 9.30 -29.50 12.81
C ALA A 478 9.04 -31.00 12.97
#